data_AF-A0A962C2Y2-F1
#
_entry.id   AF-A0A962C2Y2-F1
#
_cell.length_a   1.000
_cell.length_b   1.000
_cell.length_c   1.000
_cell.angle_alpha   90.00
_cell.angle_beta   90.00
_cell.angle_gamma   90.00
#
_symmetry.space_group_name_H-M   'P 1'
#
loop_
_entity.id
_entity.type
_entity.pdbx_description
1 polymer ?
#
loop_
_entity_poly.entity_id
_entity_poly.type
_entity_poly.pdbx_seq_one_letter_code
_entity_poly.pdbx_strand_id
1 'polypeptide(L)'
;MAKKARWADFPYADAKFDYTGAKLAKAWKKLHAGDAEPFPDEARVAGLLSANPKLGKSAQAAEIATALADAWRAFHRGDFQEAYEAGLALGPIGTSVAIKAAGIHAVHLLDDDKAREQRFAELVKLAEAAVTALPNEANSHFRHAFALGRYSQCISIAKALTQGLAGKVKVSLDRAIELESRHAEAHTALGLYHA
;
A
#
# COMPACT_ATOMS: atom_id res chain seq x y z
N MET A 1 24.98 10.91 8.84
CA MET A 1 23.72 10.16 8.59
C MET A 1 24.09 8.78 8.09
N ALA A 2 23.56 7.70 8.69
CA ALA A 2 23.82 6.36 8.18
C ALA A 2 23.30 6.24 6.74
N LYS A 3 24.11 5.71 5.82
CA LYS A 3 23.71 5.46 4.44
C LYS A 3 22.55 4.47 4.45
N LYS A 4 21.35 4.86 4.01
CA LYS A 4 20.24 3.92 3.84
C LYS A 4 20.71 2.82 2.89
N ALA A 5 20.63 1.57 3.32
CA ALA A 5 20.98 0.43 2.48
C ALA A 5 19.99 0.37 1.30
N ARG A 6 20.52 0.32 0.08
CA ARG A 6 19.72 0.13 -1.13
C ARG A 6 19.07 -1.25 -1.08
N TRP A 7 17.79 -1.34 -1.46
CA TRP A 7 17.07 -2.61 -1.55
C TRP A 7 17.56 -3.40 -2.77
N ALA A 8 17.41 -4.73 -2.73
CA ALA A 8 17.67 -5.56 -3.91
C ALA A 8 16.75 -5.13 -5.07
N ASP A 9 17.33 -4.94 -6.25
CA ASP A 9 16.59 -4.52 -7.45
C ASP A 9 15.68 -5.66 -7.96
N PHE A 10 14.57 -5.31 -8.58
CA PHE A 10 13.72 -6.27 -9.28
C PHE A 10 14.40 -6.72 -10.59
N PRO A 11 14.69 -8.03 -10.79
CA PRO A 11 15.56 -8.47 -11.88
C PRO A 11 14.85 -8.54 -13.25
N TYR A 12 13.54 -8.28 -13.33
CA TYR A 12 12.74 -8.46 -14.54
C TYR A 12 12.12 -7.14 -15.05
N ALA A 13 12.86 -6.03 -14.94
CA ALA A 13 12.42 -4.74 -15.47
C ALA A 13 12.11 -4.83 -16.97
N ASP A 14 10.99 -4.23 -17.39
CA ASP A 14 10.51 -4.24 -18.77
C ASP A 14 9.82 -2.90 -19.09
N ALA A 15 10.32 -2.22 -20.12
CA ALA A 15 9.86 -0.89 -20.54
C ALA A 15 8.37 -0.82 -20.90
N LYS A 16 7.72 -1.97 -21.15
CA LYS A 16 6.26 -2.00 -21.36
C LYS A 16 5.48 -1.55 -20.12
N PHE A 17 6.10 -1.56 -18.94
CA PHE A 17 5.51 -1.14 -17.67
C PHE A 17 5.84 0.30 -17.26
N ASP A 18 6.46 1.11 -18.12
CA ASP A 18 6.81 2.50 -17.79
C ASP A 18 5.60 3.43 -17.61
N TYR A 19 4.49 3.11 -18.30
CA TYR A 19 3.21 3.83 -18.24
C TYR A 19 3.31 5.37 -18.29
N THR A 20 4.26 5.93 -19.04
CA THR A 20 4.50 7.38 -19.11
C THR A 20 3.28 8.21 -19.59
N GLY A 21 3.14 9.42 -19.04
CA GLY A 21 2.07 10.36 -19.39
C GLY A 21 0.67 9.74 -19.24
N ALA A 22 -0.16 9.90 -20.28
CA ALA A 22 -1.54 9.40 -20.27
C ALA A 22 -1.67 7.86 -20.28
N LYS A 23 -0.56 7.11 -20.45
CA LYS A 23 -0.61 5.64 -20.47
C LYS A 23 -1.04 5.05 -19.12
N LEU A 24 -0.59 5.63 -18.00
CA LEU A 24 -0.99 5.17 -16.67
C LEU A 24 -2.50 5.23 -16.47
N ALA A 25 -3.10 6.40 -16.73
CA ALA A 25 -4.55 6.60 -16.60
C ALA A 25 -5.35 5.61 -17.48
N LYS A 26 -4.89 5.35 -18.71
CA LYS A 26 -5.52 4.39 -19.63
C LYS A 26 -5.44 2.94 -19.12
N ALA A 27 -4.32 2.56 -18.49
CA ALA A 27 -4.11 1.21 -17.98
C ALA A 27 -4.67 0.99 -16.56
N TRP A 28 -5.02 2.07 -15.85
CA TRP A 28 -5.29 2.06 -14.41
C TRP A 28 -6.30 1.02 -13.97
N LYS A 29 -7.49 1.00 -14.60
CA LYS A 29 -8.55 0.04 -14.25
C LYS A 29 -8.11 -1.43 -14.37
N LYS A 30 -7.18 -1.72 -15.29
CA LYS A 30 -6.62 -3.07 -15.46
C LYS A 30 -5.56 -3.36 -14.40
N LEU A 31 -4.67 -2.39 -14.13
CA LEU A 31 -3.60 -2.51 -13.13
C LEU A 31 -4.15 -2.68 -11.71
N HIS A 32 -5.28 -2.04 -11.42
CA HIS A 32 -5.95 -2.01 -10.13
C HIS A 32 -7.30 -2.73 -10.13
N ALA A 33 -7.47 -3.72 -11.01
CA ALA A 33 -8.69 -4.54 -11.03
C ALA A 33 -8.85 -5.39 -9.75
N GLY A 34 -7.73 -5.69 -9.07
CA GLY A 34 -7.70 -6.50 -7.85
C GLY A 34 -8.01 -5.71 -6.58
N ASP A 35 -7.43 -4.52 -6.45
CA ASP A 35 -7.51 -3.68 -5.25
C ASP A 35 -8.42 -2.44 -5.40
N ALA A 36 -8.95 -2.22 -6.60
CA ALA A 36 -9.83 -1.10 -6.92
C ALA A 36 -9.28 0.27 -6.47
N GLU A 37 -7.95 0.43 -6.44
CA GLU A 37 -7.31 1.70 -6.11
C GLU A 37 -7.83 2.80 -7.04
N PRO A 38 -8.33 3.93 -6.52
CA PRO A 38 -8.76 5.06 -7.34
C PRO A 38 -7.58 5.73 -8.06
N PHE A 39 -7.80 6.22 -9.28
CA PHE A 39 -6.75 6.96 -9.99
C PHE A 39 -6.45 8.27 -9.24
N PRO A 40 -5.17 8.61 -8.99
CA PRO A 40 -4.80 9.79 -8.20
C PRO A 40 -4.78 11.05 -9.07
N ASP A 41 -5.94 11.47 -9.57
CA ASP A 41 -6.08 12.78 -10.22
C ASP A 41 -6.21 13.93 -9.21
N GLU A 42 -6.08 15.16 -9.70
CA GLU A 42 -6.17 16.37 -8.86
C GLU A 42 -7.51 16.46 -8.12
N ALA A 43 -8.63 16.15 -8.79
CA ALA A 43 -9.96 16.23 -8.18
C ALA A 43 -10.09 15.25 -7.01
N ARG A 44 -9.58 14.03 -7.18
CA ARG A 44 -9.55 13.00 -6.15
C ARG A 44 -8.71 13.42 -4.96
N VAL A 45 -7.49 13.90 -5.20
CA VAL A 45 -6.59 14.35 -4.13
C VAL A 45 -7.16 15.58 -3.43
N ALA A 46 -7.75 16.53 -4.16
CA ALA A 46 -8.43 17.68 -3.56
C ALA A 46 -9.56 17.22 -2.63
N GLY A 47 -10.36 16.23 -3.04
CA GLY A 47 -11.40 15.62 -2.20
C GLY A 47 -10.83 15.01 -0.91
N LEU A 48 -9.72 14.29 -0.99
CA LEU A 48 -9.02 13.74 0.19
C LEU A 48 -8.56 14.84 1.16
N LEU A 49 -7.94 15.90 0.63
CA LEU A 49 -7.42 17.01 1.43
C LEU A 49 -8.55 17.83 2.06
N SER A 50 -9.64 18.05 1.33
CA SER A 50 -10.82 18.73 1.85
C SER A 50 -11.51 17.94 2.96
N ALA A 51 -11.61 16.61 2.83
CA ALA A 51 -12.15 15.74 3.86
C ALA A 51 -11.19 15.59 5.06
N ASN A 52 -9.88 15.77 4.86
CA ASN A 52 -8.85 15.57 5.88
C ASN A 52 -7.84 16.73 5.91
N PRO A 53 -8.21 17.92 6.41
CA PRO A 53 -7.38 19.13 6.31
C PRO A 53 -6.00 19.04 6.99
N LYS A 54 -5.81 18.07 7.90
CA LYS A 54 -4.51 17.79 8.55
C LYS A 54 -3.48 17.21 7.58
N LEU A 55 -3.91 16.67 6.44
CA LEU A 55 -3.03 16.03 5.45
C LEU A 55 -2.43 17.03 4.46
N GLY A 56 -2.95 18.26 4.42
CA GLY A 56 -2.46 19.30 3.53
C GLY A 56 -3.58 20.26 3.11
N LYS A 57 -3.26 21.14 2.16
CA LYS A 57 -4.19 22.15 1.61
C LYS A 57 -4.59 21.76 0.21
N SER A 58 -5.85 21.97 -0.19
CA SER A 58 -6.34 21.65 -1.55
C SER A 58 -5.52 22.30 -2.67
N ALA A 59 -4.87 23.45 -2.43
CA ALA A 59 -3.95 24.07 -3.38
C ALA A 59 -2.73 23.21 -3.76
N GLN A 60 -2.40 22.19 -2.96
CA GLN A 60 -1.33 21.22 -3.23
C GLN A 60 -1.83 19.98 -4.01
N ALA A 61 -3.12 19.89 -4.33
CA ALA A 61 -3.73 18.69 -4.88
C ALA A 61 -3.09 18.26 -6.21
N ALA A 62 -2.82 19.20 -7.12
CA ALA A 62 -2.21 18.90 -8.42
C ALA A 62 -0.79 18.31 -8.29
N GLU A 63 0.02 18.87 -7.39
CA GLU A 63 1.38 18.41 -7.12
C GLU A 63 1.36 17.02 -6.47
N ILE A 64 0.54 16.82 -5.44
CA ILE A 64 0.40 15.53 -4.75
C ILE A 64 -0.14 14.45 -5.70
N ALA A 65 -1.11 14.78 -6.56
CA ALA A 65 -1.65 13.88 -7.58
C ALA A 65 -0.55 13.41 -8.55
N THR A 66 0.27 14.35 -9.03
CA THR A 66 1.40 14.04 -9.92
C THR A 66 2.40 13.12 -9.24
N ALA A 67 2.83 13.47 -8.03
CA ALA A 67 3.78 12.67 -7.25
C ALA A 67 3.24 11.29 -6.88
N LEU A 68 1.94 11.16 -6.59
CA LEU A 68 1.32 9.87 -6.32
C LEU A 68 1.25 9.00 -7.58
N ALA A 69 0.95 9.60 -8.74
CA ALA A 69 1.01 8.91 -10.03
C ALA A 69 2.46 8.50 -10.40
N ASP A 70 3.47 9.29 -10.05
CA ASP A 70 4.89 8.94 -10.18
C ASP A 70 5.24 7.72 -9.31
N ALA A 71 4.83 7.71 -8.04
CA ALA A 71 5.06 6.59 -7.12
C ALA A 71 4.44 5.28 -7.64
N TRP A 72 3.21 5.35 -8.17
CA TRP A 72 2.57 4.19 -8.80
C TRP A 72 3.28 3.74 -10.09
N ARG A 73 3.80 4.67 -10.88
CA ARG A 73 4.64 4.31 -12.05
C ARG A 73 5.91 3.58 -11.63
N ALA A 74 6.62 4.07 -10.60
CA ALA A 74 7.77 3.37 -10.03
C ALA A 74 7.39 1.95 -9.57
N PHE A 75 6.25 1.82 -8.88
CA PHE A 75 5.75 0.52 -8.45
C PHE A 75 5.52 -0.43 -9.64
N HIS A 76 4.86 0.03 -10.70
CA HIS A 76 4.57 -0.81 -11.87
C HIS A 76 5.82 -1.19 -12.67
N ARG A 77 6.87 -0.37 -12.68
CA ARG A 77 8.18 -0.72 -13.27
C ARG A 77 8.97 -1.73 -12.44
N GLY A 78 8.58 -1.96 -11.19
CA GLY A 78 9.33 -2.79 -10.24
C GLY A 78 10.37 -2.02 -9.43
N ASP A 79 10.39 -0.69 -9.52
CA ASP A 79 11.27 0.19 -8.74
C ASP A 79 10.74 0.33 -7.30
N PHE A 80 10.69 -0.78 -6.56
CA PHE A 80 9.95 -0.86 -5.29
C PHE A 80 10.48 0.07 -4.20
N GLN A 81 11.80 0.31 -4.14
CA GLN A 81 12.35 1.25 -3.18
C GLN A 81 11.94 2.69 -3.51
N GLU A 82 12.00 3.09 -4.80
CA GLU A 82 11.56 4.41 -5.26
C GLU A 82 10.08 4.62 -4.97
N ALA A 83 9.24 3.64 -5.29
CA ALA A 83 7.80 3.69 -5.01
C ALA A 83 7.50 3.81 -3.51
N TYR A 84 8.25 3.08 -2.66
CA TYR A 84 8.12 3.17 -1.22
C TYR A 84 8.49 4.55 -0.68
N GLU A 85 9.65 5.06 -1.08
CA GLU A 85 10.15 6.35 -0.61
C GLU A 85 9.29 7.51 -1.11
N ALA A 86 8.86 7.47 -2.37
CA ALA A 86 7.94 8.45 -2.94
C ALA A 86 6.57 8.41 -2.26
N GLY A 87 6.02 7.22 -2.00
CA GLY A 87 4.76 7.07 -1.27
C GLY A 87 4.84 7.58 0.17
N LEU A 88 5.94 7.30 0.88
CA LEU A 88 6.17 7.81 2.23
C LEU A 88 6.26 9.34 2.28
N ALA A 89 6.87 9.97 1.27
CA ALA A 89 6.99 11.43 1.21
C ALA A 89 5.62 12.13 1.13
N LEU A 90 4.59 11.45 0.65
CA LEU A 90 3.21 11.95 0.56
C LEU A 90 2.37 11.67 1.82
N GLY A 91 2.98 11.08 2.86
CA GLY A 91 2.29 10.74 4.10
C GLY A 91 1.14 9.74 3.90
N PRO A 92 0.01 9.91 4.61
CA PRO A 92 -1.12 8.98 4.49
C PRO A 92 -1.66 8.80 3.07
N ILE A 93 -1.60 9.84 2.22
CA ILE A 93 -2.11 9.79 0.84
C ILE A 93 -1.29 8.82 -0.03
N GLY A 94 0.03 8.71 0.20
CA GLY A 94 0.90 7.78 -0.53
C GLY A 94 1.12 6.44 0.17
N THR A 95 0.45 6.18 1.29
CA THR A 95 0.71 4.98 2.09
C THR A 95 0.30 3.69 1.38
N SER A 96 -0.74 3.70 0.54
CA SER A 96 -1.17 2.49 -0.19
C SER A 96 -0.06 1.96 -1.10
N VAL A 97 0.50 2.81 -1.97
CA VAL A 97 1.62 2.43 -2.86
C VAL A 97 2.87 2.07 -2.06
N ALA A 98 3.15 2.78 -0.97
CA ALA A 98 4.30 2.50 -0.13
C ALA A 98 4.24 1.08 0.47
N ILE A 99 3.12 0.73 1.10
CA ILE A 99 2.93 -0.61 1.69
C ILE A 99 2.95 -1.69 0.61
N LYS A 100 2.31 -1.45 -0.55
CA LYS A 100 2.30 -2.43 -1.65
C LYS A 100 3.72 -2.69 -2.15
N ALA A 101 4.50 -1.64 -2.40
CA ALA A 101 5.88 -1.75 -2.88
C ALA A 101 6.79 -2.46 -1.88
N ALA A 102 6.78 -1.99 -0.62
CA ALA A 102 7.61 -2.57 0.44
C ALA A 102 7.24 -4.02 0.75
N GLY A 103 5.94 -4.36 0.73
CA GLY A 103 5.47 -5.71 1.02
C GLY A 103 5.79 -6.71 -0.10
N ILE A 104 5.62 -6.32 -1.36
CA ILE A 104 6.01 -7.18 -2.50
C ILE A 104 7.52 -7.39 -2.51
N HIS A 105 8.30 -6.31 -2.32
CA HIS A 105 9.76 -6.42 -2.17
C HIS A 105 10.14 -7.37 -1.03
N ALA A 106 9.53 -7.20 0.15
CA ALA A 106 9.81 -8.02 1.32
C ALA A 106 9.50 -9.51 1.10
N VAL A 107 8.43 -9.84 0.38
CA VAL A 107 8.03 -11.23 0.11
C VAL A 107 8.97 -11.92 -0.87
N HIS A 108 9.48 -11.21 -1.86
CA HIS A 108 10.15 -11.83 -3.00
C HIS A 108 11.65 -11.56 -3.10
N LEU A 109 12.14 -10.50 -2.45
CA LEU A 109 13.49 -9.97 -2.64
C LEU A 109 14.22 -9.67 -1.32
N LEU A 110 13.62 -10.00 -0.17
CA LEU A 110 14.24 -9.84 1.15
C LEU A 110 14.39 -11.20 1.84
N ASP A 111 15.58 -11.77 1.68
CA ASP A 111 15.90 -13.13 2.15
C ASP A 111 16.14 -13.22 3.67
N ASP A 112 16.50 -12.11 4.32
CA ASP A 112 16.73 -12.09 5.77
C ASP A 112 15.41 -12.06 6.54
N ASP A 113 15.10 -13.16 7.23
CA ASP A 113 13.85 -13.33 7.99
C ASP A 113 13.63 -12.26 9.05
N LYS A 114 14.69 -11.84 9.74
CA LYS A 114 14.61 -10.82 10.80
C LYS A 114 14.32 -9.44 10.22
N ALA A 115 14.96 -9.09 9.12
CA ALA A 115 14.69 -7.87 8.37
C ALA A 115 13.26 -7.89 7.80
N ARG A 116 12.77 -9.05 7.37
CA ARG A 116 11.40 -9.22 6.88
C ARG A 116 10.37 -9.06 8.01
N GLU A 117 10.60 -9.66 9.18
CA GLU A 117 9.78 -9.42 10.38
C GLU A 117 9.75 -7.92 10.71
N GLN A 118 10.92 -7.28 10.78
CA GLN A 118 11.02 -5.86 11.08
C GLN A 118 10.27 -5.01 10.05
N ARG A 119 10.44 -5.30 8.75
CA ARG A 119 9.76 -4.57 7.68
C ARG A 119 8.26 -4.66 7.82
N PHE A 120 7.70 -5.85 8.02
CA PHE A 120 6.25 -5.98 8.19
C PHE A 120 5.76 -5.34 9.49
N ALA A 121 6.52 -5.37 10.58
CA ALA A 121 6.18 -4.63 11.80
C ALA A 121 6.11 -3.11 11.56
N GLU A 122 7.02 -2.55 10.75
CA GLU A 122 7.00 -1.14 10.34
C GLU A 122 5.81 -0.83 9.44
N LEU A 123 5.50 -1.71 8.48
CA LEU A 123 4.34 -1.55 7.59
C LEU A 123 3.01 -1.63 8.33
N VAL A 124 2.89 -2.45 9.39
CA VAL A 124 1.70 -2.47 10.25
C VAL A 124 1.47 -1.09 10.87
N LYS A 125 2.50 -0.48 11.46
CA LYS A 125 2.40 0.86 12.08
C LYS A 125 2.02 1.92 11.04
N LEU A 126 2.60 1.83 9.85
CA LEU A 126 2.29 2.75 8.75
C LEU A 126 0.82 2.60 8.32
N ALA A 127 0.32 1.36 8.23
CA ALA A 127 -1.06 1.08 7.87
C ALA A 127 -2.05 1.55 8.94
N GLU A 128 -1.75 1.36 10.22
CA GLU A 128 -2.57 1.86 11.34
C GLU A 128 -2.70 3.39 11.29
N ALA A 129 -1.61 4.09 11.00
CA ALA A 129 -1.62 5.54 10.81
C ALA A 129 -2.47 5.95 9.58
N ALA A 130 -2.39 5.21 8.48
CA ALA A 130 -3.22 5.47 7.30
C ALA A 130 -4.71 5.19 7.54
N VAL A 131 -5.08 4.11 8.22
CA VAL A 131 -6.48 3.85 8.62
C VAL A 131 -7.02 4.96 9.51
N THR A 132 -6.19 5.49 10.43
CA THR A 132 -6.59 6.60 11.30
C THR A 132 -6.78 7.90 10.50
N ALA A 133 -5.89 8.18 9.56
CA ALA A 133 -5.91 9.40 8.76
C ALA A 133 -6.92 9.38 7.62
N LEU A 134 -7.21 8.20 7.07
CA LEU A 134 -8.04 7.97 5.89
C LEU A 134 -8.99 6.77 6.13
N PRO A 135 -9.91 6.87 7.10
CA PRO A 135 -10.76 5.74 7.53
C PRO A 135 -11.82 5.33 6.51
N ASN A 136 -12.07 6.17 5.49
CA ASN A 136 -13.06 5.92 4.43
C ASN A 136 -12.40 5.44 3.14
N GLU A 137 -11.11 5.12 3.17
CA GLU A 137 -10.37 4.58 2.04
C GLU A 137 -10.27 3.06 2.16
N ALA A 138 -10.88 2.32 1.22
CA ALA A 138 -10.87 0.86 1.22
C ALA A 138 -9.43 0.31 1.29
N ASN A 139 -8.52 0.91 0.52
CA ASN A 139 -7.12 0.51 0.49
C ASN A 139 -6.34 0.83 1.77
N SER A 140 -6.74 1.80 2.60
CA SER A 140 -6.14 1.96 3.93
C SER A 140 -6.36 0.71 4.79
N HIS A 141 -7.59 0.18 4.77
CA HIS A 141 -7.95 -1.02 5.51
C HIS A 141 -7.36 -2.29 4.89
N PHE A 142 -7.42 -2.42 3.57
CA PHE A 142 -6.83 -3.58 2.90
C PHE A 142 -5.31 -3.66 3.11
N ARG A 143 -4.58 -2.54 3.06
CA ARG A 143 -3.13 -2.52 3.31
C ARG A 143 -2.80 -2.84 4.77
N HIS A 144 -3.68 -2.49 5.71
CA HIS A 144 -3.57 -2.91 7.10
C HIS A 144 -3.76 -4.43 7.25
N ALA A 145 -4.80 -5.01 6.64
CA ALA A 145 -4.98 -6.46 6.60
C ALA A 145 -3.78 -7.18 5.98
N PHE A 146 -3.29 -6.68 4.85
CA PHE A 146 -2.12 -7.20 4.16
C PHE A 146 -0.86 -7.18 5.04
N ALA A 147 -0.55 -6.04 5.66
CA ALA A 147 0.62 -5.91 6.52
C ALA A 147 0.54 -6.82 7.75
N LEU A 148 -0.62 -6.90 8.41
CA LEU A 148 -0.86 -7.78 9.55
C LEU A 148 -0.73 -9.27 9.17
N GLY A 149 -1.34 -9.67 8.05
CA GLY A 149 -1.28 -11.03 7.54
C GLY A 149 0.16 -11.45 7.25
N ARG A 150 0.92 -10.62 6.55
CA ARG A 150 2.34 -10.87 6.27
C ARG A 150 3.20 -10.84 7.52
N TYR A 151 2.94 -9.93 8.46
CA TYR A 151 3.63 -9.90 9.75
C TYR A 151 3.40 -11.20 10.53
N SER A 152 2.17 -11.72 10.54
CA SER A 152 1.82 -12.97 11.22
C SER A 152 2.60 -14.18 10.68
N GLN A 153 2.92 -14.19 9.38
CA GLN A 153 3.74 -15.22 8.72
C GLN A 153 5.24 -15.13 9.10
N CYS A 154 5.68 -14.02 9.70
CA CYS A 154 7.07 -13.80 10.10
C CYS A 154 7.31 -14.07 11.60
N ILE A 155 6.27 -14.41 12.37
CA ILE A 155 6.36 -14.57 13.83
C ILE A 155 5.80 -15.91 14.29
N SER A 156 6.04 -16.26 15.56
CA SER A 156 5.45 -17.46 16.15
C SER A 156 3.93 -17.35 16.31
N ILE A 157 3.26 -18.49 16.24
CA ILE A 157 1.80 -18.60 16.46
C ILE A 157 1.41 -18.01 17.82
N ALA A 158 2.16 -18.31 18.89
CA ALA A 158 1.91 -17.78 20.23
C ALA A 158 1.97 -16.24 20.28
N LYS A 159 2.91 -15.62 19.54
CA LYS A 159 3.01 -14.15 19.44
C LYS A 159 1.86 -13.58 18.63
N ALA A 160 1.48 -14.21 17.53
CA ALA A 160 0.34 -13.79 16.70
C ALA A 160 -0.99 -13.85 17.46
N LEU A 161 -1.21 -14.92 18.24
CA LEU A 161 -2.39 -15.08 19.11
C LEU A 161 -2.42 -14.03 20.21
N THR A 162 -1.31 -13.83 20.92
CA THR A 162 -1.20 -12.80 21.97
C THR A 162 -1.51 -11.40 21.46
N GLN A 163 -1.13 -11.09 20.21
CA GLN A 163 -1.38 -9.78 19.59
C GLN A 163 -2.76 -9.66 18.92
N GLY A 164 -3.55 -10.74 18.88
CA GLY A 164 -4.88 -10.77 18.29
C GLY A 164 -4.89 -10.51 16.77
N LEU A 165 -3.83 -10.91 16.05
CA LEU A 165 -3.64 -10.52 14.64
C LEU A 165 -4.78 -11.00 13.74
N ALA A 166 -5.26 -12.24 13.92
CA ALA A 166 -6.34 -12.81 13.11
C ALA A 166 -7.62 -11.95 13.16
N GLY A 167 -8.05 -11.55 14.36
CA GLY A 167 -9.22 -10.68 14.53
C GLY A 167 -9.03 -9.32 13.84
N LYS A 168 -7.85 -8.71 13.97
CA LYS A 168 -7.53 -7.43 13.32
C LYS A 168 -7.51 -7.52 11.79
N VAL A 169 -6.98 -8.63 11.25
CA VAL A 169 -7.02 -8.91 9.80
C VAL A 169 -8.47 -8.97 9.34
N LYS A 170 -9.31 -9.76 10.01
CA LYS A 170 -10.73 -9.89 9.62
C LYS A 170 -11.45 -8.54 9.63
N VAL A 171 -11.32 -7.77 10.71
CA VAL A 171 -11.94 -6.43 10.82
C VAL A 171 -11.53 -5.52 9.66
N SER A 172 -10.23 -5.55 9.31
CA SER A 172 -9.69 -4.72 8.23
C SER A 172 -10.19 -5.18 6.85
N LEU A 173 -10.30 -6.49 6.62
CA LEU A 173 -10.86 -7.04 5.37
C LEU A 173 -12.35 -6.75 5.23
N ASP A 174 -13.14 -6.98 6.29
CA ASP A 174 -14.57 -6.68 6.30
C ASP A 174 -14.80 -5.19 5.95
N ARG A 175 -14.03 -4.28 6.57
CA ARG A 175 -14.15 -2.84 6.32
C ARG A 175 -13.72 -2.43 4.91
N ALA A 176 -12.67 -3.06 4.37
CA ALA A 176 -12.27 -2.82 2.98
C ALA A 176 -13.38 -3.23 1.99
N ILE A 177 -14.03 -4.37 2.23
CA ILE A 177 -15.13 -4.87 1.39
C ILE A 177 -16.40 -4.03 1.56
N GLU A 178 -16.69 -3.54 2.77
CA GLU A 178 -17.81 -2.63 3.00
C GLU A 178 -17.65 -1.33 2.21
N LEU A 179 -16.43 -0.76 2.19
CA LEU A 179 -16.10 0.45 1.45
C LEU A 179 -16.04 0.23 -0.07
N GLU A 180 -15.56 -0.93 -0.51
CA GLU A 180 -15.48 -1.29 -1.92
C GLU A 180 -15.82 -2.77 -2.12
N SER A 181 -17.11 -3.04 -2.37
CA SER A 181 -17.65 -4.39 -2.53
C SER A 181 -17.00 -5.21 -3.66
N ARG A 182 -16.35 -4.55 -4.64
CA ARG A 182 -15.66 -5.19 -5.76
C ARG A 182 -14.17 -5.42 -5.52
N HIS A 183 -13.67 -5.20 -4.30
CA HIS A 183 -12.26 -5.38 -3.96
C HIS A 183 -11.86 -6.87 -3.97
N ALA A 184 -11.49 -7.39 -5.15
CA ALA A 184 -11.23 -8.82 -5.36
C ALA A 184 -10.08 -9.38 -4.51
N GLU A 185 -9.02 -8.60 -4.27
CA GLU A 185 -7.91 -9.00 -3.40
C GLU A 185 -8.36 -9.17 -1.93
N ALA A 186 -9.28 -8.33 -1.43
CA ALA A 186 -9.81 -8.43 -0.07
C ALA A 186 -10.71 -9.67 0.07
N HIS A 187 -11.57 -9.94 -0.93
CA HIS A 187 -12.35 -11.19 -0.98
C HIS A 187 -11.46 -12.43 -1.02
N THR A 188 -10.39 -12.41 -1.81
CA THR A 188 -9.43 -13.51 -1.89
C THR A 188 -8.73 -13.73 -0.55
N ALA A 189 -8.30 -12.64 0.10
CA ALA A 189 -7.67 -12.70 1.42
C ALA A 189 -8.64 -13.21 2.51
N LEU A 190 -9.92 -12.85 2.44
CA LEU A 190 -10.95 -13.34 3.35
C LEU A 190 -11.25 -14.82 3.12
N GLY A 191 -11.24 -15.27 1.87
CA GLY A 191 -11.30 -16.69 1.53
C GLY A 191 -10.15 -17.49 2.15
N LEU A 192 -8.91 -16.98 2.04
CA LEU A 192 -7.75 -17.58 2.67
C LEU A 192 -7.83 -17.56 4.20
N TYR A 193 -8.40 -16.51 4.81
CA TYR A 193 -8.59 -16.41 6.25
C TYR A 193 -9.51 -17.53 6.80
N HIS A 194 -10.45 -18.01 6.00
CA HIS A 194 -11.42 -19.05 6.37
C HIS A 194 -11.00 -20.49 6.01
N ALA A 195 -9.91 -20.65 5.26
CA ALA A 195 -9.37 -21.96 4.86
C ALA A 195 -8.54 -22.59 5.98
#